data_AF-A0A1X7SH27-F1
#
_entry.id   AF-A0A1X7SH27-F1
#
_cell.length_a   1.000
_cell.length_b   1.000
_cell.length_c   1.000
_cell.angle_alpha   90.00
_cell.angle_beta   90.00
_cell.angle_gamma   90.00
#
_symmetry.space_group_name_H-M   'P 1'
#
loop_
_entity.id
_entity.type
_entity.pdbx_description
1 polymer ?
#
loop_
_entity_poly.entity_id
_entity_poly.type
_entity_poly.pdbx_seq_one_letter_code
_entity_poly.pdbx_strand_id
1 'polypeptide(L)'
;MRGAPHYHILLWIENAPVVGIDRPEEVCSFIQDRITCHIPDSNTSPDLNFLVTKYQMHKCSKFCMRNIKVGKTYVSRCRFDFPRPVRDSICINDVENSLKSCNKIYYLKRNEKEVRVNDYNPLLLKLWRANMDLQYIAERSLSLTEYVTGYVTKAEKSHAQDLWDEVSSCDNIYSRLWKIDQKLLRAKEVGLYEASDLLLGESLYMKSVTVQYVNVYLPHKRSRKIKNYSYLTKMDQSSKDIFNPSIIEDFYPTRPNNMEDVSLYEFVANYKFDKIGENGEREY
;
A
#
# COMPACT_ATOMS: atom_id res chain seq x y z
N MET A 1 -18.14 -7.91 12.83
CA MET A 1 -16.70 -8.25 12.96
C MET A 1 -16.09 -8.39 11.58
N ARG A 2 -15.04 -7.62 11.28
CA ARG A 2 -14.14 -7.98 10.18
C ARG A 2 -13.51 -9.35 10.54
N GLY A 3 -13.35 -10.24 9.55
CA GLY A 3 -12.94 -11.64 9.77
C GLY A 3 -11.51 -11.80 10.29
N ALA A 4 -10.92 -12.97 10.07
CA ALA A 4 -9.51 -13.23 10.39
C ALA A 4 -8.56 -12.18 9.76
N PRO A 5 -7.35 -11.97 10.32
CA PRO A 5 -6.36 -11.07 9.76
C PRO A 5 -6.11 -11.38 8.28
N HIS A 6 -6.03 -10.34 7.46
CA HIS A 6 -5.70 -10.45 6.05
C HIS A 6 -4.69 -9.37 5.70
N TYR A 7 -3.68 -9.76 4.92
CA TYR A 7 -2.64 -8.85 4.48
C TYR A 7 -2.94 -8.36 3.08
N HIS A 8 -2.85 -7.04 2.89
CA HIS A 8 -2.76 -6.43 1.57
C HIS A 8 -1.30 -6.19 1.26
N ILE A 9 -0.77 -6.89 0.27
CA ILE A 9 0.65 -6.87 -0.08
C ILE A 9 0.78 -6.38 -1.52
N LEU A 10 1.68 -5.41 -1.73
CA LEU A 10 2.15 -5.02 -3.05
C LEU A 10 3.57 -5.57 -3.23
N LEU A 11 3.74 -6.48 -4.18
CA LEU A 11 5.04 -7.06 -4.51
C LEU A 11 5.59 -6.37 -5.74
N TRP A 12 6.61 -5.53 -5.55
CA TRP A 12 7.35 -4.95 -6.66
C TRP A 12 8.40 -5.94 -7.15
N ILE A 13 8.41 -6.20 -8.46
CA ILE A 13 9.41 -7.03 -9.11
C ILE A 13 10.15 -6.13 -10.10
N GLU A 14 11.45 -6.02 -9.93
CA GLU A 14 12.31 -5.25 -10.82
C GLU A 14 12.22 -5.82 -12.25
N ASN A 15 12.12 -4.94 -13.24
CA ASN A 15 12.02 -5.29 -14.66
C ASN A 15 10.86 -6.23 -15.00
N ALA A 16 9.77 -6.22 -14.22
CA ALA A 16 8.54 -6.89 -14.63
C ALA A 16 8.04 -6.26 -15.95
N PRO A 17 7.61 -7.09 -16.94
CA PRO A 17 7.09 -6.57 -18.20
C PRO A 17 5.83 -5.76 -17.94
N VAL A 18 5.41 -4.94 -18.90
CA VAL A 18 4.28 -4.01 -18.81
C VAL A 18 3.34 -4.23 -19.97
N VAL A 19 2.04 -4.33 -19.68
CA VAL A 19 1.02 -4.57 -20.71
C VAL A 19 0.89 -3.36 -21.62
N GLY A 20 0.91 -3.61 -22.93
CA GLY A 20 0.83 -2.56 -23.96
C GLY A 20 2.18 -1.92 -24.29
N ILE A 21 3.25 -2.26 -23.57
CA ILE A 21 4.63 -1.84 -23.89
C ILE A 21 5.44 -3.04 -24.35
N ASP A 22 5.53 -4.07 -23.51
CA ASP A 22 6.29 -5.28 -23.78
C ASP A 22 5.46 -6.29 -24.60
N ARG A 23 6.15 -7.29 -25.15
CA ARG A 23 5.49 -8.30 -26.01
C ARG A 23 4.45 -9.08 -25.21
N PRO A 24 3.24 -9.32 -25.75
CA PRO A 24 2.19 -10.06 -25.05
C PRO A 24 2.64 -11.44 -24.56
N GLU A 25 3.50 -12.12 -25.31
CA GLU A 25 4.05 -13.43 -24.95
C GLU A 25 4.95 -13.36 -23.72
N GLU A 26 5.75 -12.31 -23.60
CA GLU A 26 6.63 -12.07 -22.46
C GLU A 26 5.82 -11.79 -21.19
N VAL A 27 4.81 -10.93 -21.29
CA VAL A 27 3.87 -10.67 -20.20
C VAL A 27 3.15 -11.97 -19.80
N CYS A 28 2.64 -12.72 -20.78
CA CYS A 28 1.94 -13.99 -20.53
C CYS A 28 2.82 -14.99 -19.78
N SER A 29 4.04 -15.21 -20.26
CA SER A 29 5.02 -16.09 -19.61
C SER A 29 5.30 -15.62 -18.18
N PHE A 30 5.55 -14.32 -18.00
CA PHE A 30 5.84 -13.74 -16.69
C PHE A 30 4.72 -13.99 -15.67
N ILE A 31 3.45 -13.82 -16.10
CA ILE A 31 2.28 -14.10 -15.27
C ILE A 31 2.18 -15.59 -14.97
N GLN A 32 2.26 -16.46 -15.99
CA GLN A 32 2.07 -17.90 -15.83
C GLN A 32 3.14 -18.55 -14.94
N ASP A 33 4.36 -18.03 -14.96
CA ASP A 33 5.44 -18.51 -14.09
C ASP A 33 5.19 -18.23 -12.60
N ARG A 34 4.36 -17.23 -12.29
CA ARG A 34 4.19 -16.70 -10.92
C ARG A 34 2.80 -16.86 -10.36
N ILE A 35 1.77 -16.90 -11.21
CA ILE A 35 0.37 -16.92 -10.81
C ILE A 35 -0.34 -18.02 -11.58
N THR A 36 -1.00 -18.90 -10.85
CA THR A 36 -1.77 -20.01 -11.39
C THR A 36 -3.09 -20.18 -10.65
N CYS A 37 -4.05 -20.83 -11.30
CA CYS A 37 -5.24 -21.37 -10.65
C CYS A 37 -5.31 -22.90 -10.76
N HIS A 38 -4.20 -23.53 -11.14
CA HIS A 38 -4.14 -24.96 -11.39
C HIS A 38 -4.30 -25.76 -10.09
N ILE A 39 -5.05 -26.85 -10.14
CA ILE A 39 -5.07 -27.86 -9.06
C ILE A 39 -4.05 -28.94 -9.44
N PRO A 40 -2.89 -29.03 -8.74
CA PRO A 40 -1.88 -30.05 -9.04
C PRO A 40 -2.42 -31.46 -8.87
N ASP A 41 -1.83 -32.44 -9.55
CA ASP A 41 -2.21 -33.84 -9.38
C ASP A 41 -1.85 -34.34 -7.97
N SER A 42 -2.76 -35.12 -7.38
CA SER A 42 -2.63 -35.60 -5.99
C SER A 42 -1.54 -36.64 -5.81
N ASN A 43 -1.12 -37.35 -6.86
CA ASN A 43 -0.07 -38.35 -6.80
C ASN A 43 1.32 -37.71 -6.94
N THR A 44 1.44 -36.69 -7.79
CA THR A 44 2.72 -36.01 -8.06
C THR A 44 3.02 -34.86 -7.09
N SER A 45 2.00 -34.18 -6.58
CA SER A 45 2.16 -33.03 -5.68
C SER A 45 1.07 -33.02 -4.60
N PRO A 46 1.02 -34.03 -3.72
CA PRO A 46 -0.04 -34.20 -2.72
C PRO A 46 -0.17 -32.98 -1.80
N ASP A 47 0.94 -32.42 -1.34
CA ASP A 47 0.93 -31.27 -0.43
C ASP A 47 0.31 -30.03 -1.07
N LEU A 48 0.71 -29.70 -2.30
CA LEU A 48 0.18 -28.51 -2.97
C LEU A 48 -1.28 -28.73 -3.41
N ASN A 49 -1.63 -29.94 -3.86
CA ASN A 49 -3.02 -30.31 -4.12
C ASN A 49 -3.89 -30.09 -2.88
N PHE A 50 -3.45 -30.56 -1.71
CA PHE A 50 -4.14 -30.37 -0.44
C PHE A 50 -4.30 -28.88 -0.11
N LEU A 51 -3.22 -28.09 -0.21
CA LEU A 51 -3.25 -26.66 0.09
C LEU A 51 -4.20 -25.89 -0.82
N VAL A 52 -4.19 -26.16 -2.14
CA VAL A 52 -5.08 -25.50 -3.11
C VAL A 52 -6.53 -25.85 -2.82
N THR A 53 -6.82 -27.14 -2.65
CA THR A 53 -8.18 -27.64 -2.39
C THR A 53 -8.73 -27.09 -1.07
N LYS A 54 -7.87 -26.95 -0.05
CA LYS A 54 -8.25 -26.45 1.27
C LYS A 54 -8.43 -24.94 1.31
N TYR A 55 -7.51 -24.18 0.74
CA TYR A 55 -7.42 -22.73 0.96
C TYR A 55 -7.84 -21.87 -0.23
N GLN A 56 -7.74 -22.36 -1.47
CA GLN A 56 -7.98 -21.55 -2.67
C GLN A 56 -9.33 -21.82 -3.35
N MET A 57 -10.08 -22.81 -2.89
CA MET A 57 -11.42 -23.10 -3.40
C MET A 57 -12.43 -22.07 -2.87
N HIS A 58 -12.82 -21.14 -3.73
CA HIS A 58 -13.86 -20.17 -3.41
C HIS A 58 -15.19 -20.88 -3.16
N LYS A 59 -15.90 -20.57 -2.07
CA LYS A 59 -17.28 -21.03 -1.84
C LYS A 59 -18.18 -19.80 -1.73
N CYS A 60 -19.22 -19.76 -2.57
CA CYS A 60 -20.10 -18.60 -2.58
C CYS A 60 -20.85 -18.51 -1.25
N SER A 61 -20.91 -17.32 -0.68
CA SER A 61 -21.63 -17.02 0.55
C SER A 61 -22.51 -15.77 0.35
N LYS A 62 -23.37 -15.46 1.33
CA LYS A 62 -24.19 -14.23 1.30
C LYS A 62 -23.35 -12.95 1.13
N PHE A 63 -22.09 -12.98 1.52
CA PHE A 63 -21.19 -11.83 1.37
C PHE A 63 -20.84 -11.52 -0.09
N CYS A 64 -20.59 -12.57 -0.89
CA CYS A 64 -20.17 -12.40 -2.28
C CYS A 64 -21.33 -12.40 -3.27
N MET A 65 -22.46 -13.04 -2.94
CA MET A 65 -23.63 -13.05 -3.82
C MET A 65 -24.28 -11.66 -3.86
N ARG A 66 -24.47 -11.13 -5.07
CA ARG A 66 -25.10 -9.84 -5.34
C ARG A 66 -26.15 -10.01 -6.42
N ASN A 67 -27.28 -9.31 -6.27
CA ASN A 67 -28.27 -9.21 -7.32
C ASN A 67 -27.83 -8.12 -8.29
N ILE A 68 -27.52 -8.50 -9.52
CA ILE A 68 -27.08 -7.61 -10.59
C ILE A 68 -28.22 -7.48 -11.59
N LYS A 69 -28.54 -6.25 -11.98
CA LYS A 69 -29.53 -5.98 -13.02
C LYS A 69 -28.91 -6.26 -14.39
N VAL A 70 -29.50 -7.18 -15.14
CA VAL A 70 -29.13 -7.51 -16.52
C VAL A 70 -30.37 -7.29 -17.37
N GLY A 71 -30.36 -6.19 -18.14
CA GLY A 71 -31.54 -5.73 -18.88
C GLY A 71 -32.72 -5.41 -17.95
N LYS A 72 -33.84 -6.10 -18.13
CA LYS A 72 -35.05 -5.97 -17.30
C LYS A 72 -35.10 -6.96 -16.13
N THR A 73 -34.13 -7.87 -16.02
CA THR A 73 -34.11 -8.95 -15.03
C THR A 73 -33.02 -8.77 -13.99
N TYR A 74 -33.21 -9.33 -12.79
CA TYR A 74 -32.16 -9.41 -11.76
C TYR A 74 -31.62 -10.83 -11.71
N VAL A 75 -30.30 -10.96 -11.75
CA VAL A 75 -29.62 -12.25 -11.61
C VAL A 75 -28.71 -12.21 -10.40
N SER A 76 -28.73 -13.26 -9.60
CA SER A 76 -27.79 -13.42 -8.49
C SER A 76 -26.46 -13.91 -9.03
N ARG A 77 -25.40 -13.11 -8.85
CA ARG A 77 -24.04 -13.43 -9.30
C ARG A 77 -23.04 -13.20 -8.17
N CYS A 78 -21.95 -13.95 -8.21
CA CYS A 78 -20.83 -13.70 -7.31
C CYS A 78 -20.12 -12.41 -7.75
N ARG A 79 -19.93 -11.45 -6.84
CA ARG A 79 -19.19 -10.21 -7.07
C ARG A 79 -17.71 -10.41 -7.44
N PHE A 80 -17.20 -11.62 -7.27
CA PHE A 80 -15.83 -12.03 -7.60
C PHE A 80 -15.78 -12.86 -8.90
N ASP A 81 -16.88 -12.88 -9.66
CA ASP A 81 -17.04 -13.58 -10.94
C ASP A 81 -16.80 -15.09 -10.90
N PHE A 82 -17.12 -15.73 -9.77
CA PHE A 82 -17.16 -17.18 -9.68
C PHE A 82 -18.54 -17.75 -10.08
N PRO A 83 -18.59 -18.87 -10.84
CA PRO A 83 -17.46 -19.59 -11.43
C PRO A 83 -16.81 -18.79 -12.58
N ARG A 84 -15.48 -18.77 -12.62
CA ARG A 84 -14.70 -18.07 -13.65
C ARG A 84 -14.71 -18.91 -14.95
N PRO A 85 -14.68 -18.29 -16.14
CA PRO A 85 -14.79 -19.01 -17.41
C PRO A 85 -13.62 -19.96 -17.64
N VAL A 86 -13.91 -21.10 -18.28
CA VAL A 86 -12.92 -22.06 -18.80
C VAL A 86 -12.17 -21.42 -19.96
N ARG A 87 -10.85 -21.64 -20.01
CA ARG A 87 -9.94 -21.08 -21.02
C ARG A 87 -8.80 -22.07 -21.28
N ASP A 88 -8.50 -22.34 -22.54
CA ASP A 88 -7.43 -23.27 -22.93
C ASP A 88 -6.02 -22.66 -22.83
N SER A 89 -5.94 -21.32 -22.89
CA SER A 89 -4.71 -20.53 -22.80
C SER A 89 -4.91 -19.29 -21.94
N ILE A 90 -3.81 -18.68 -21.50
CA ILE A 90 -3.84 -17.33 -20.96
C ILE A 90 -4.30 -16.34 -22.04
N CYS A 91 -5.05 -15.32 -21.63
CA CYS A 91 -5.50 -14.24 -22.50
C CYS A 91 -5.28 -12.91 -21.80
N ILE A 92 -4.63 -11.98 -22.48
CA ILE A 92 -4.51 -10.58 -22.08
C ILE A 92 -5.53 -9.79 -22.91
N ASN A 93 -6.40 -9.06 -22.23
CA ASN A 93 -7.30 -8.13 -22.86
C ASN A 93 -6.59 -6.80 -23.09
N ASP A 94 -7.09 -6.04 -24.06
CA ASP A 94 -6.68 -4.67 -24.28
C ASP A 94 -6.88 -3.81 -23.00
N VAL A 95 -5.85 -3.05 -22.62
CA VAL A 95 -5.82 -2.29 -21.36
C VAL A 95 -6.89 -1.21 -21.37
N GLU A 96 -7.00 -0.45 -22.46
CA GLU A 96 -7.91 0.68 -22.55
C GLU A 96 -9.39 0.21 -22.47
N ASN A 97 -9.72 -0.85 -23.19
CA ASN A 97 -11.06 -1.45 -23.12
C ASN A 97 -11.32 -2.06 -21.74
N SER A 98 -10.34 -2.73 -21.12
CA SER A 98 -10.48 -3.31 -19.79
C SER A 98 -10.76 -2.24 -18.73
N LEU A 99 -10.06 -1.11 -18.78
CA LEU A 99 -10.28 0.02 -17.87
C LEU A 99 -11.66 0.66 -18.08
N LYS A 100 -12.07 0.92 -19.33
CA LYS A 100 -13.37 1.54 -19.65
C LYS A 100 -14.55 0.68 -19.21
N SER A 101 -14.42 -0.64 -19.37
CA SER A 101 -15.46 -1.62 -19.05
C SER A 101 -15.37 -2.19 -17.64
N CYS A 102 -14.36 -1.81 -16.86
CA CYS A 102 -14.01 -2.41 -15.56
C CYS A 102 -13.84 -3.95 -15.63
N ASN A 103 -13.40 -4.47 -16.78
CA ASN A 103 -13.13 -5.88 -16.98
C ASN A 103 -11.73 -6.26 -16.49
N LYS A 104 -11.53 -7.55 -16.17
CA LYS A 104 -10.19 -8.05 -15.85
C LYS A 104 -9.25 -7.90 -17.05
N ILE A 105 -8.04 -7.43 -16.79
CA ILE A 105 -7.00 -7.21 -17.82
C ILE A 105 -6.45 -8.54 -18.35
N TYR A 106 -6.46 -9.61 -17.56
CA TYR A 106 -6.05 -10.93 -18.02
C TYR A 106 -6.88 -12.06 -17.40
N TYR A 107 -6.90 -13.20 -18.08
CA TYR A 107 -7.48 -14.45 -17.63
C TYR A 107 -6.46 -15.58 -17.77
N LEU A 108 -6.24 -16.32 -16.69
CA LEU A 108 -5.39 -17.52 -16.70
C LEU A 108 -6.08 -18.66 -17.46
N LYS A 109 -5.26 -19.57 -18.01
CA LYS A 109 -5.69 -20.90 -18.45
C LYS A 109 -6.40 -21.59 -17.29
N ARG A 110 -7.57 -22.15 -17.56
CA ARG A 110 -8.44 -22.72 -16.53
C ARG A 110 -9.31 -23.82 -17.11
N ASN A 111 -9.29 -25.01 -16.48
CA ASN A 111 -10.20 -26.10 -16.83
C ASN A 111 -11.50 -26.08 -15.99
N GLU A 112 -12.43 -27.00 -16.29
CA GLU A 112 -13.73 -27.10 -15.60
C GLU A 112 -13.61 -27.32 -14.08
N LYS A 113 -12.57 -28.01 -13.60
CA LYS A 113 -12.35 -28.27 -12.17
C LYS A 113 -11.82 -27.03 -11.44
N GLU A 114 -11.23 -26.09 -12.18
CA GLU A 114 -10.55 -24.91 -11.66
C GLU A 114 -11.39 -23.63 -11.70
N VAL A 115 -12.65 -23.72 -12.19
CA VAL A 115 -13.60 -22.60 -12.27
C VAL A 115 -13.88 -21.91 -10.95
N ARG A 116 -13.53 -22.53 -9.82
CA ARG A 116 -13.73 -21.99 -8.47
C ARG A 116 -12.42 -21.81 -7.69
N VAL A 117 -11.27 -21.92 -8.34
CA VAL A 117 -9.95 -21.73 -7.73
C VAL A 117 -9.54 -20.26 -7.86
N ASN A 118 -9.14 -19.65 -6.73
CA ASN A 118 -8.50 -18.34 -6.71
C ASN A 118 -7.15 -18.36 -7.45
N ASP A 119 -6.70 -17.19 -7.89
CA ASP A 119 -5.37 -17.07 -8.48
C ASP A 119 -4.34 -17.01 -7.33
N TYR A 120 -3.33 -17.87 -7.37
CA TYR A 120 -2.35 -18.03 -6.30
C TYR A 120 -0.92 -18.24 -6.84
N ASN A 121 0.07 -18.05 -5.97
CA ASN A 121 1.46 -18.40 -6.25
C ASN A 121 1.80 -19.68 -5.45
N PRO A 122 2.30 -20.75 -6.10
CA PRO A 122 2.56 -22.02 -5.41
C PRO A 122 3.53 -21.94 -4.24
N LEU A 123 4.60 -21.15 -4.36
CA LEU A 123 5.58 -20.97 -3.31
C LEU A 123 4.99 -20.20 -2.12
N LEU A 124 4.33 -19.07 -2.41
CA LEU A 124 3.69 -18.27 -1.36
C LEU A 124 2.58 -19.05 -0.66
N LEU A 125 1.81 -19.88 -1.37
CA LEU A 125 0.80 -20.73 -0.75
C LEU A 125 1.41 -21.77 0.21
N LYS A 126 2.55 -22.37 -0.14
CA LYS A 126 3.26 -23.31 0.74
C LYS A 126 3.76 -22.66 2.03
N LEU A 127 4.23 -21.42 1.93
CA LEU A 127 4.73 -20.63 3.06
C LEU A 127 3.57 -20.08 3.91
N TRP A 128 2.56 -19.49 3.27
CA TRP A 128 1.45 -18.78 3.93
C TRP A 128 0.37 -19.71 4.48
N ARG A 129 0.04 -20.78 3.75
CA ARG A 129 -0.99 -21.78 4.12
C ARG A 129 -2.36 -21.18 4.48
N ALA A 130 -2.74 -20.11 3.77
CA ALA A 130 -4.05 -19.50 3.87
C ALA A 130 -4.50 -18.97 2.50
N ASN A 131 -5.77 -18.55 2.42
CA ASN A 131 -6.35 -18.02 1.20
C ASN A 131 -5.54 -16.81 0.68
N MET A 132 -5.36 -16.73 -0.63
CA MET A 132 -4.80 -15.57 -1.31
C MET A 132 -5.55 -15.32 -2.62
N ASP A 133 -5.49 -14.10 -3.12
CA ASP A 133 -5.98 -13.72 -4.45
C ASP A 133 -4.92 -12.81 -5.07
N LEU A 134 -3.94 -13.43 -5.72
CA LEU A 134 -2.82 -12.72 -6.33
C LEU A 134 -3.20 -12.27 -7.73
N GLN A 135 -2.96 -11.00 -8.00
CA GLN A 135 -3.27 -10.38 -9.28
C GLN A 135 -2.01 -9.68 -9.80
N TYR A 136 -1.67 -9.94 -11.05
CA TYR A 136 -0.65 -9.19 -11.74
C TYR A 136 -1.21 -7.82 -12.12
N ILE A 137 -0.46 -6.78 -11.76
CA ILE A 137 -0.83 -5.41 -12.02
C ILE A 137 -0.19 -4.99 -13.33
N ALA A 138 -1.03 -4.85 -14.34
CA ALA A 138 -0.65 -4.72 -15.74
C ALA A 138 -0.29 -3.30 -16.18
N GLU A 139 -0.56 -2.27 -15.37
CA GLU A 139 -0.50 -0.87 -15.78
C GLU A 139 0.25 0.02 -14.78
N ARG A 140 0.87 1.09 -15.27
CA ARG A 140 1.48 2.19 -14.50
C ARG A 140 0.52 3.38 -14.30
N SER A 141 -0.77 3.15 -14.05
CA SER A 141 -1.76 4.25 -14.02
C SER A 141 -2.08 4.80 -12.63
N LEU A 142 -2.61 6.02 -12.65
CA LEU A 142 -3.21 6.71 -11.51
C LEU A 142 -4.23 5.85 -10.75
N SER A 143 -4.98 5.00 -11.46
CA SER A 143 -5.99 4.10 -10.88
C SER A 143 -5.37 3.05 -9.96
N LEU A 144 -4.14 2.60 -10.23
CA LEU A 144 -3.40 1.74 -9.31
C LEU A 144 -2.98 2.51 -8.06
N THR A 145 -2.42 3.71 -8.23
CA THR A 145 -2.06 4.58 -7.11
C THR A 145 -3.28 4.86 -6.25
N GLU A 146 -4.45 5.12 -6.84
CA GLU A 146 -5.70 5.33 -6.13
C GLU A 146 -6.20 4.07 -5.44
N TYR A 147 -6.12 2.90 -6.07
CA TYR A 147 -6.47 1.62 -5.46
C TYR A 147 -5.59 1.33 -4.25
N VAL A 148 -4.27 1.34 -4.43
CA VAL A 148 -3.28 1.08 -3.37
C VAL A 148 -3.45 2.11 -2.24
N THR A 149 -3.52 3.40 -2.58
CA THR A 149 -3.79 4.47 -1.60
C THR A 149 -5.12 4.25 -0.90
N GLY A 150 -6.15 3.80 -1.61
CA GLY A 150 -7.47 3.52 -1.06
C GLY A 150 -7.48 2.39 -0.03
N TYR A 151 -6.58 1.41 -0.13
CA TYR A 151 -6.40 0.38 0.90
C TYR A 151 -5.59 0.89 2.09
N VAL A 152 -4.52 1.64 1.84
CA VAL A 152 -3.70 2.25 2.91
C VAL A 152 -4.52 3.26 3.72
N THR A 153 -5.32 4.09 3.05
CA THR A 153 -6.16 5.14 3.66
C THR A 153 -7.55 4.63 4.05
N LYS A 154 -7.87 3.34 3.85
CA LYS A 154 -9.22 2.80 4.12
C LYS A 154 -9.66 2.98 5.57
N ALA A 155 -8.70 3.01 6.50
CA ALA A 155 -8.93 3.26 7.91
C ALA A 155 -9.19 4.74 8.24
N GLU A 156 -8.86 5.67 7.34
CA GLU A 156 -8.86 7.12 7.60
C GLU A 156 -10.05 7.86 6.98
N LYS A 157 -10.87 7.17 6.15
CA LYS A 157 -11.91 7.82 5.34
C LYS A 157 -13.13 8.36 6.10
N SER A 158 -13.24 8.20 7.42
CA SER A 158 -14.55 8.33 8.06
C SER A 158 -14.94 9.71 8.61
N HIS A 159 -14.04 10.65 8.97
CA HIS A 159 -14.53 11.85 9.73
C HIS A 159 -13.78 13.17 9.49
N ALA A 160 -13.07 13.35 8.37
CA ALA A 160 -12.32 14.60 8.14
C ALA A 160 -13.22 15.86 8.07
N GLN A 161 -14.45 15.75 7.54
CA GLN A 161 -15.38 16.88 7.46
C GLN A 161 -15.81 17.37 8.85
N ASP A 162 -16.20 16.47 9.77
CA ASP A 162 -16.70 16.80 11.11
C ASP A 162 -15.63 17.40 12.04
N LEU A 163 -14.35 17.21 11.69
CA LEU A 163 -13.21 17.81 12.40
C LEU A 163 -13.08 19.31 12.10
N TRP A 164 -13.41 19.75 10.88
CA TRP A 164 -13.30 21.15 10.49
C TRP A 164 -14.28 22.05 11.25
N ASP A 165 -15.44 21.53 11.63
CA ASP A 165 -16.41 22.24 12.45
C ASP A 165 -15.88 22.53 13.87
N GLU A 166 -15.08 21.62 14.44
CA GLU A 166 -14.42 21.85 15.74
C GLU A 166 -13.18 22.74 15.64
N VAL A 167 -12.44 22.65 14.53
CA VAL A 167 -11.38 23.61 14.24
C VAL A 167 -11.97 25.02 14.12
N SER A 168 -13.22 25.16 13.71
CA SER A 168 -13.90 26.46 13.59
C SER A 168 -14.55 26.95 14.89
N SER A 169 -14.46 26.22 16.00
CA SER A 169 -15.07 26.62 17.27
C SER A 169 -14.30 27.75 17.97
N CYS A 170 -15.02 28.59 18.73
CA CYS A 170 -14.44 29.68 19.54
C CYS A 170 -13.83 29.21 20.87
N ASP A 171 -13.65 27.90 21.06
CA ASP A 171 -13.06 27.35 22.29
C ASP A 171 -11.55 27.70 22.38
N ASN A 172 -11.00 27.67 23.60
CA ASN A 172 -9.55 27.76 23.77
C ASN A 172 -8.83 26.55 23.14
N ILE A 173 -7.55 26.72 22.79
CA ILE A 173 -6.78 25.74 22.01
C ILE A 173 -6.72 24.35 22.66
N TYR A 174 -6.63 24.29 24.00
CA TYR A 174 -6.58 23.02 24.73
C TYR A 174 -7.90 22.25 24.61
N SER A 175 -9.02 22.94 24.84
CA SER A 175 -10.37 22.37 24.70
C SER A 175 -10.63 21.88 23.27
N ARG A 176 -10.19 22.65 22.27
CA ARG A 176 -10.30 22.25 20.84
C ARG A 176 -9.49 20.99 20.55
N LEU A 177 -8.22 20.96 20.96
CA LEU A 177 -7.37 19.79 20.75
C LEU A 177 -7.91 18.55 21.45
N TRP A 178 -8.43 18.68 22.67
CA TRP A 178 -9.02 17.55 23.41
C TRP A 178 -10.28 16.99 22.77
N LYS A 179 -11.16 17.86 22.25
CA LYS A 179 -12.37 17.41 21.55
C LYS A 179 -12.04 16.75 20.20
N ILE A 180 -11.07 17.31 19.46
CA ILE A 180 -10.51 16.69 18.24
C ILE A 180 -9.94 15.31 18.56
N ASP A 181 -9.12 15.19 19.60
CA ASP A 181 -8.50 13.91 20.01
C ASP A 181 -9.57 12.87 20.40
N GLN A 182 -10.53 13.24 21.25
CA GLN A 182 -11.63 12.34 21.61
C GLN A 182 -12.47 11.92 20.40
N LYS A 183 -12.73 12.82 19.46
CA LYS A 183 -13.43 12.46 18.22
C LYS A 183 -12.62 11.51 17.37
N LEU A 184 -11.33 11.79 17.15
CA LEU A 184 -10.43 10.91 16.40
C LEU A 184 -10.37 9.51 17.03
N LEU A 185 -10.25 9.43 18.35
CA LEU A 185 -10.20 8.15 19.08
C LEU A 185 -11.51 7.38 19.00
N ARG A 186 -12.67 8.05 19.13
CA ARG A 186 -14.00 7.40 19.03
C ARG A 186 -14.36 7.01 17.59
N ALA A 187 -13.92 7.81 16.62
CA ALA A 187 -14.13 7.60 15.20
C ALA A 187 -13.31 6.42 14.66
N LYS A 188 -12.17 6.11 15.30
CA LYS A 188 -11.29 5.04 14.85
C LYS A 188 -11.90 3.68 15.17
N GLU A 189 -12.56 3.08 14.19
CA GLU A 189 -12.94 1.68 14.25
C GLU A 189 -11.71 0.78 14.06
N VAL A 190 -11.15 0.30 15.17
CA VAL A 190 -10.01 -0.63 15.17
C VAL A 190 -10.52 -2.06 15.30
N GLY A 191 -10.09 -2.97 14.42
CA GLY A 191 -10.41 -4.39 14.55
C GLY A 191 -9.73 -5.02 15.77
N LEU A 192 -10.26 -6.10 16.33
CA LEU A 192 -9.68 -6.78 17.51
C LEU A 192 -8.18 -7.05 17.35
N TYR A 193 -7.76 -7.60 16.20
CA TYR A 193 -6.36 -7.91 15.93
C TYR A 193 -5.50 -6.65 15.78
N GLU A 194 -5.98 -5.64 15.06
CA GLU A 194 -5.27 -4.35 14.92
C GLU A 194 -5.10 -3.68 16.29
N ALA A 195 -6.09 -3.78 17.17
CA ALA A 195 -6.01 -3.26 18.54
C ALA A 195 -4.99 -4.04 19.37
N SER A 196 -4.97 -5.38 19.25
CA SER A 196 -3.96 -6.22 19.92
C SER A 196 -2.56 -5.88 19.45
N ASP A 197 -2.33 -5.76 18.15
CA ASP A 197 -1.03 -5.40 17.57
C ASP A 197 -0.57 -4.01 18.07
N LEU A 198 -1.46 -3.02 18.06
CA LEU A 198 -1.17 -1.68 18.59
C LEU A 198 -0.81 -1.68 20.07
N LEU A 199 -1.52 -2.47 20.90
CA LEU A 199 -1.26 -2.57 22.34
C LEU A 199 0.06 -3.30 22.64
N LEU A 200 0.46 -4.25 21.79
CA LEU A 200 1.72 -4.96 21.89
C LEU A 200 2.89 -4.18 21.28
N GLY A 201 2.62 -3.06 20.60
CA GLY A 201 3.64 -2.25 19.92
C GLY A 201 4.11 -2.86 18.60
N GLU A 202 3.35 -3.79 18.02
CA GLU A 202 3.64 -4.41 16.74
C GLU A 202 3.44 -3.43 15.59
N SER A 203 4.26 -3.56 14.55
CA SER A 203 4.19 -2.67 13.39
C SER A 203 3.04 -3.05 12.46
N LEU A 204 2.02 -2.19 12.34
CA LEU A 204 0.87 -2.41 11.45
C LEU A 204 1.20 -2.32 9.96
N TYR A 205 2.35 -1.75 9.62
CA TYR A 205 2.84 -1.65 8.25
C TYR A 205 4.36 -1.79 8.23
N MET A 206 4.88 -2.41 7.19
CA MET A 206 6.31 -2.50 6.93
C MET A 206 6.59 -2.11 5.48
N LYS A 207 7.74 -1.50 5.24
CA LYS A 207 8.21 -1.14 3.91
C LYS A 207 9.68 -1.54 3.81
N SER A 208 10.05 -2.25 2.76
CA SER A 208 11.46 -2.55 2.45
C SER A 208 12.20 -1.32 1.93
N VAL A 209 11.47 -0.32 1.44
CA VAL A 209 12.00 0.94 0.91
C VAL A 209 11.54 2.11 1.77
N THR A 210 12.49 2.96 2.13
CA THR A 210 12.20 4.23 2.82
C THR A 210 11.97 5.31 1.78
N VAL A 211 10.80 5.94 1.79
CA VAL A 211 10.51 7.11 0.96
C VAL A 211 10.68 8.35 1.82
N GLN A 212 11.63 9.20 1.45
CA GLN A 212 11.81 10.51 2.07
C GLN A 212 11.28 11.59 1.14
N TYR A 213 10.38 12.43 1.65
CA TYR A 213 9.92 13.61 0.93
C TYR A 213 10.92 14.76 1.13
N VAL A 214 11.48 15.25 0.03
CA VAL A 214 12.35 16.43 0.03
C VAL A 214 11.52 17.63 -0.40
N ASN A 215 11.29 18.56 0.52
CA ASN A 215 10.50 19.76 0.25
C ASN A 215 11.32 20.79 -0.56
N VAL A 216 11.24 20.71 -1.88
CA VAL A 216 11.94 21.62 -2.80
C VAL A 216 11.20 22.93 -3.08
N TYR A 217 10.20 23.30 -2.26
CA TYR A 217 9.58 24.63 -2.37
C TYR A 217 10.60 25.75 -2.12
N LEU A 218 10.28 26.96 -2.57
CA LEU A 218 11.09 28.15 -2.29
C LEU A 218 11.25 28.32 -0.76
N PRO A 219 12.39 28.84 -0.25
CA PRO A 219 12.66 28.93 1.20
C PRO A 219 11.51 29.53 2.02
N HIS A 220 10.89 30.60 1.52
CA HIS A 220 9.77 31.28 2.19
C HIS A 220 8.44 30.50 2.19
N LYS A 221 8.33 29.39 1.44
CA LYS A 221 7.18 28.48 1.41
C LYS A 221 7.45 27.16 2.11
N ARG A 222 8.67 26.91 2.59
CA ARG A 222 9.02 25.67 3.28
C ARG A 222 8.58 25.73 4.74
N SER A 223 7.78 24.77 5.15
CA SER A 223 7.46 24.55 6.56
C SER A 223 8.70 24.02 7.30
N ARG A 224 9.05 24.62 8.44
CA ARG A 224 10.15 24.17 9.31
C ARG A 224 9.63 23.80 10.68
N LYS A 225 10.24 22.79 11.30
CA LYS A 225 9.87 22.33 12.64
C LYS A 225 10.45 23.28 13.69
N ILE A 226 9.61 23.93 14.47
CA ILE A 226 10.02 24.80 15.58
C ILE A 226 10.68 23.96 16.69
N LYS A 227 11.71 24.50 17.36
CA LYS A 227 12.35 23.88 18.54
C LYS A 227 11.33 23.70 19.67
N ASN A 228 11.55 22.74 20.55
CA ASN A 228 10.60 22.48 21.64
C ASN A 228 10.53 23.65 22.64
N TYR A 229 9.39 23.77 23.32
CA TYR A 229 9.11 24.89 24.24
C TYR A 229 10.19 25.07 25.31
N SER A 230 10.67 23.99 25.91
CA SER A 230 11.69 24.05 26.97
C SER A 230 13.05 24.56 26.50
N TYR A 231 13.36 24.43 25.20
CA TYR A 231 14.56 25.01 24.62
C TYR A 231 14.32 26.49 24.31
N LEU A 232 13.20 26.82 23.67
CA LEU A 232 12.84 28.20 23.32
C LEU A 232 12.78 29.13 24.54
N THR A 233 12.27 28.68 25.67
CA THR A 233 12.19 29.51 26.90
C THR A 233 13.55 29.83 27.51
N LYS A 234 14.58 29.06 27.17
CA LYS A 234 15.97 29.29 27.60
C LYS A 234 16.78 30.07 26.57
N MET A 235 16.25 30.27 25.37
CA MET A 235 16.92 31.03 24.33
C MET A 235 16.84 32.53 24.63
N ASP A 236 17.83 33.26 24.15
CA ASP A 236 17.79 34.71 24.13
C ASP A 236 16.58 35.20 23.32
N GLN A 237 15.89 36.21 23.85
CA GLN A 237 14.63 36.72 23.29
C GLN A 237 14.80 37.38 21.92
N SER A 238 16.02 37.78 21.54
CA SER A 238 16.34 38.33 20.22
C SER A 238 16.75 37.27 19.19
N SER A 239 16.94 36.02 19.61
CA SER A 239 17.40 34.95 18.73
C SER A 239 16.33 34.56 17.69
N LYS A 240 16.75 34.53 16.42
CA LYS A 240 15.91 34.11 15.29
C LYS A 240 16.05 32.62 14.96
N ASP A 241 16.94 31.91 15.63
CA ASP A 241 17.20 30.48 15.41
C ASP A 241 16.21 29.58 16.14
N ILE A 242 14.92 29.78 15.87
CA ILE A 242 13.82 29.08 16.55
C ILE A 242 13.45 27.74 15.90
N PHE A 243 14.13 27.35 14.82
CA PHE A 243 13.82 26.16 14.03
C PHE A 243 14.84 25.05 14.28
N ASN A 244 14.39 23.79 14.25
CA ASN A 244 15.31 22.66 14.25
C ASN A 244 16.10 22.64 12.94
N PRO A 245 17.35 22.12 12.98
CA PRO A 245 18.11 21.84 11.78
C PRO A 245 17.32 20.95 10.82
N SER A 246 17.47 21.24 9.54
CA SER A 246 16.80 20.59 8.44
C SER A 246 17.81 20.15 7.40
N ILE A 247 17.45 19.11 6.64
CA ILE A 247 18.31 18.57 5.59
C ILE A 247 18.70 19.66 4.57
N ILE A 248 17.74 20.48 4.15
CA ILE A 248 17.92 21.41 3.03
C ILE A 248 18.58 22.72 3.46
N GLU A 249 18.20 23.29 4.60
CA GLU A 249 18.73 24.61 5.02
C GLU A 249 20.04 24.47 5.80
N ASP A 250 20.22 23.36 6.51
CA ASP A 250 21.27 23.24 7.50
C ASP A 250 22.28 22.15 7.14
N PHE A 251 21.83 20.95 6.77
CA PHE A 251 22.74 19.80 6.59
C PHE A 251 23.44 19.81 5.23
N TYR A 252 22.68 19.86 4.14
CA TYR A 252 23.23 19.84 2.79
C TYR A 252 24.13 21.05 2.48
N PRO A 253 23.82 22.29 2.91
CA PRO A 253 24.70 23.44 2.67
C PRO A 253 26.00 23.41 3.49
N THR A 254 26.04 22.66 4.60
CA THR A 254 27.23 22.51 5.46
C THR A 254 27.83 21.11 5.38
N ARG A 255 27.57 20.39 4.29
CA ARG A 255 28.18 19.09 4.03
C ARG A 255 29.71 19.26 3.86
N PRO A 256 30.51 18.23 4.20
CA PRO A 256 31.96 18.28 4.04
C PRO A 256 32.40 18.59 2.60
N ASN A 257 33.58 19.20 2.45
CA ASN A 257 34.11 19.62 1.15
C ASN A 257 34.32 18.45 0.17
N ASN A 258 34.55 17.23 0.67
CA ASN A 258 34.66 16.04 -0.17
C ASN A 258 33.30 15.57 -0.74
N MET A 259 32.20 16.24 -0.40
CA MET A 259 30.85 16.01 -0.93
C MET A 259 30.35 17.15 -1.81
N GLU A 260 31.22 18.05 -2.29
CA GLU A 260 30.82 19.18 -3.14
C GLU A 260 30.07 18.72 -4.40
N ASP A 261 30.53 17.63 -5.03
CA ASP A 261 29.94 17.04 -6.23
C ASP A 261 28.66 16.24 -5.97
N VAL A 262 28.31 15.99 -4.70
CA VAL A 262 27.11 15.23 -4.33
C VAL A 262 25.88 16.13 -4.42
N SER A 263 24.94 15.76 -5.27
CA SER A 263 23.66 16.47 -5.38
C SER A 263 22.78 16.29 -4.14
N LEU A 264 21.80 17.16 -3.92
CA LEU A 264 20.85 17.04 -2.80
C LEU A 264 20.10 15.70 -2.82
N TYR A 265 19.80 15.20 -4.03
CA TYR A 265 19.16 13.90 -4.20
C TYR A 265 20.05 12.76 -3.69
N GLU A 266 21.30 12.70 -4.16
CA GLU A 266 22.26 11.67 -3.74
C GLU A 266 22.59 11.78 -2.25
N PHE A 267 22.65 13.00 -1.73
CA PHE A 267 22.87 13.26 -0.31
C PHE A 267 21.77 12.63 0.55
N VAL A 268 20.50 12.89 0.21
CA VAL A 268 19.36 12.34 0.96
C VAL A 268 19.18 10.84 0.76
N ALA A 269 19.52 10.32 -0.43
CA ALA A 269 19.38 8.91 -0.75
C ALA A 269 20.40 8.04 -0.01
N ASN A 270 21.64 8.52 0.12
CA ASN A 270 22.77 7.67 0.51
C ASN A 270 23.39 8.00 1.87
N TYR A 271 23.12 9.18 2.45
CA TYR A 271 23.82 9.66 3.63
C TYR A 271 22.88 9.95 4.80
N LYS A 272 23.36 9.71 6.03
CA LYS A 272 22.60 9.99 7.26
C LYS A 272 23.52 10.62 8.28
N PHE A 273 23.13 11.80 8.77
CA PHE A 273 23.86 12.47 9.84
C PHE A 273 24.13 11.52 11.01
N ASP A 274 25.40 11.34 11.35
CA ASP A 274 25.84 10.57 12.50
C ASP A 274 26.15 11.52 13.67
N LYS A 275 27.19 12.33 13.51
CA LYS A 275 27.70 13.24 14.55
C LYS A 275 28.47 14.42 13.96
N ILE A 276 28.91 15.30 14.85
CA ILE A 276 29.87 16.36 14.53
C ILE A 276 31.25 15.84 14.93
N GLY A 277 32.18 15.80 13.98
CA GLY A 277 33.57 15.40 14.19
C GLY A 277 34.34 16.40 15.04
N GLU A 278 35.52 16.01 15.51
CA GLU A 278 36.37 16.84 16.39
C GLU A 278 36.83 18.14 15.73
N ASN A 279 36.89 18.16 14.39
CA ASN A 279 37.20 19.33 13.57
C ASN A 279 36.00 20.27 13.35
N GLY A 280 34.83 19.95 13.91
CA GLY A 280 33.59 20.71 13.74
C GLY A 280 32.84 20.43 12.43
N GLU A 281 33.37 19.56 11.57
CA GLU A 281 32.67 19.10 10.37
C GLU A 281 31.63 18.03 10.71
N ARG A 282 30.60 17.92 9.88
CA ARG A 282 29.54 16.92 10.07
C ARG A 282 29.92 15.61 9.39
N GLU A 283 29.80 14.52 10.13
CA GLU A 283 29.98 13.16 9.64
C GLU A 283 28.62 12.56 9.27
N TYR A 284 28.58 11.85 8.15
CA TYR A 284 27.38 11.44 7.41
C TYR A 284 27.47 10.01 6.88
#